data_AF-A0AAV2RPQ5-F1
#
_entry.id   AF-A0AAV2RPQ5-F1
#
_cell.length_a   1.000
_cell.length_b   1.000
_cell.length_c   1.000
_cell.angle_alpha   90.00
_cell.angle_beta   90.00
_cell.angle_gamma   90.00
#
_symmetry.space_group_name_H-M   'P 1'
#
loop_
_entity.id
_entity.type
_entity.pdbx_description
1 polymer ?
#
loop_
_entity_poly.entity_id
_entity_poly.type
_entity_poly.pdbx_seq_one_letter_code
_entity_poly.pdbx_strand_id
1 'polypeptide(L)'
;PTWQLDGQTINLSEDTTILGVNLTNNLKAKPHIKNRIRACNQSVFKLTTAGLSYPGLNCEVKTHIWNTVNCPVLTYGLETLHITNSEMGDLKSAQGSIVKRGLGLSKRSHYHRVLQACNIKPIEEVIAENAARLYHSIFQCDTPAKEFQCLLLSSYVLTGKAEIGTLLDRVIKAGHNPLNLIINKPTFSRHTTNEDGLVDSLRHLLYHENYQKPGSQEHILATLLTKSF
;
A
#
# COMPACT_ATOMS: atom_id res chain seq x y z
N PRO A 1 31.64 -1.39 17.61
CA PRO A 1 32.84 -1.71 16.80
C PRO A 1 33.31 -0.45 16.09
N THR A 2 34.59 -0.09 16.18
CA THR A 2 35.19 1.04 15.45
C THR A 2 35.75 0.53 14.12
N TRP A 3 35.18 0.99 13.01
CA TRP A 3 35.63 0.60 11.68
C TRP A 3 36.64 1.61 11.16
N GLN A 4 37.74 1.14 10.60
CA GLN A 4 38.77 1.99 9.99
C GLN A 4 38.91 1.63 8.51
N LEU A 5 38.99 2.63 7.65
CA LEU A 5 39.31 2.52 6.23
C LEU A 5 40.41 3.54 5.91
N ASP A 6 41.53 3.08 5.37
CA ASP A 6 42.72 3.92 5.09
C ASP A 6 43.16 4.83 6.25
N GLY A 7 43.10 4.31 7.48
CA GLY A 7 43.49 5.03 8.69
C GLY A 7 42.49 6.08 9.18
N GLN A 8 41.34 6.22 8.52
CA GLN A 8 40.23 7.07 8.98
C GLN A 8 39.15 6.24 9.68
N THR A 9 38.69 6.72 10.83
CA THR A 9 37.56 6.12 11.55
C THR A 9 36.27 6.41 10.80
N ILE A 10 35.58 5.36 10.34
CA ILE A 10 34.28 5.48 9.69
C ILE A 10 33.21 5.72 10.74
N ASN A 11 32.50 6.84 10.64
CA ASN A 11 31.32 7.11 11.43
C ASN A 11 30.18 6.22 10.93
N LEU A 12 29.72 5.30 11.78
CA LEU A 12 28.54 4.50 11.51
C LEU A 12 27.30 5.37 11.57
N SER A 13 26.53 5.42 10.49
CA SER A 13 25.20 6.02 10.51
C SER A 13 24.19 5.03 11.07
N GLU A 14 23.24 5.50 11.88
CA GLU A 14 22.14 4.67 12.39
C GLU A 14 21.10 4.35 11.32
N ASP A 15 20.97 5.26 10.34
CA ASP A 15 20.01 5.19 9.24
C ASP A 15 20.72 5.44 7.90
N THR A 16 20.33 4.72 6.85
CA THR A 16 20.83 4.92 5.49
C THR A 16 19.67 4.82 4.50
N THR A 17 19.75 5.58 3.41
CA THR A 17 18.77 5.48 2.32
C THR A 17 19.41 4.80 1.12
N ILE A 18 18.88 3.64 0.73
CA ILE A 18 19.33 2.87 -0.43
C ILE A 18 18.17 2.78 -1.41
N LEU A 19 18.36 3.23 -2.65
CA LEU A 19 17.33 3.24 -3.70
C LEU A 19 16.01 3.90 -3.25
N GLY A 20 16.08 4.91 -2.38
CA GLY A 20 14.92 5.61 -1.83
C GLY A 20 14.17 4.86 -0.71
N VAL A 21 14.70 3.73 -0.23
CA VAL A 21 14.22 3.00 0.94
C VAL A 21 15.08 3.34 2.16
N ASN A 22 14.43 3.75 3.24
CA ASN A 22 15.10 4.07 4.49
C ASN A 22 15.32 2.79 5.31
N LEU A 23 16.59 2.42 5.50
CA LEU A 23 17.02 1.30 6.30
C LEU A 23 17.61 1.83 7.60
N THR A 24 17.22 1.21 8.70
CA THR A 24 17.76 1.51 10.04
C THR A 24 18.62 0.33 10.50
N ASN A 25 19.55 0.55 11.43
CA ASN A 25 20.37 -0.53 11.98
C ASN A 25 19.56 -1.69 12.59
N ASN A 26 18.32 -1.40 13.02
CA ASN A 26 17.39 -2.40 13.56
C ASN A 26 16.45 -3.01 12.50
N LEU A 27 16.66 -2.69 11.22
CA LEU A 27 15.82 -3.08 10.08
C LEU A 27 14.32 -2.78 10.27
N LYS A 28 14.01 -1.75 11.09
CA LYS A 28 12.62 -1.34 11.36
C LYS A 28 12.05 -0.55 10.18
N ALA A 29 10.83 -0.90 9.76
CA ALA A 29 10.14 -0.25 8.66
C ALA A 29 9.53 1.11 9.02
N LYS A 30 9.28 1.38 10.30
CA LYS A 30 8.59 2.59 10.79
C LYS A 30 9.10 3.92 10.20
N PRO A 31 10.42 4.20 10.12
CA PRO A 31 10.90 5.46 9.56
C PRO A 31 10.59 5.60 8.07
N HIS A 32 10.76 4.52 7.30
CA HIS A 32 10.39 4.48 5.89
C HIS A 32 8.89 4.71 5.69
N ILE A 33 8.05 4.03 6.46
CA ILE A 33 6.58 4.18 6.41
C ILE A 33 6.16 5.63 6.67
N LYS A 34 6.72 6.27 7.71
CA LYS A 34 6.45 7.69 7.99
C LYS A 34 6.86 8.59 6.82
N ASN A 35 8.00 8.34 6.20
CA ASN A 35 8.47 9.09 5.04
C ASN A 35 7.55 8.88 3.83
N ARG A 36 7.07 7.66 3.59
CA ARG A 36 6.10 7.37 2.52
C ARG A 36 4.75 8.05 2.75
N ILE A 37 4.22 8.02 3.98
CA ILE A 37 2.99 8.73 4.35
C ILE A 37 3.16 10.23 4.13
N ARG A 38 4.30 10.82 4.54
CA ARG A 38 4.61 12.24 4.32
C ARG A 38 4.69 12.57 2.83
N ALA A 39 5.40 11.75 2.04
CA ALA A 39 5.54 11.93 0.59
C ALA A 39 4.19 11.83 -0.13
N CYS A 40 3.34 10.87 0.26
CA CYS A 40 1.99 10.72 -0.28
C CYS A 40 1.12 11.94 0.06
N ASN A 41 1.14 12.42 1.31
CA ASN A 41 0.43 13.66 1.67
C ASN A 41 0.93 14.85 0.82
N GLN A 42 2.25 15.00 0.64
CA GLN A 42 2.79 16.07 -0.22
C GLN A 42 2.33 15.95 -1.67
N SER A 43 2.26 14.73 -2.22
CA SER A 43 1.73 14.48 -3.57
C SER A 43 0.26 14.91 -3.67
N VAL A 44 -0.56 14.51 -2.69
CA VAL A 44 -1.98 14.92 -2.61
C VAL A 44 -2.10 16.44 -2.53
N PHE A 45 -1.30 17.10 -1.68
CA PHE A 45 -1.32 18.55 -1.55
C PHE A 45 -0.97 19.25 -2.87
N LYS A 46 0.03 18.77 -3.61
CA LYS A 46 0.36 19.29 -4.94
C LYS A 46 -0.78 19.16 -5.95
N LEU A 47 -1.58 18.10 -5.83
CA LEU A 47 -2.73 17.83 -6.70
C LEU A 47 -4.03 18.50 -6.23
N THR A 48 -4.01 19.25 -5.13
CA THR A 48 -5.16 20.02 -4.64
C THR A 48 -5.62 21.05 -5.67
N THR A 49 -4.67 21.72 -6.32
CA THR A 49 -4.96 22.70 -7.39
C THR A 49 -5.61 22.07 -8.61
N ALA A 50 -5.36 20.79 -8.86
CA ALA A 50 -6.02 20.01 -9.91
C ALA A 50 -7.42 19.50 -9.49
N GLY A 51 -7.89 19.81 -8.28
CA GLY A 51 -9.21 19.44 -7.78
C GLY A 51 -9.26 18.06 -7.09
N LEU A 52 -8.13 17.53 -6.63
CA LEU A 52 -8.11 16.29 -5.84
C LEU A 52 -8.79 16.45 -4.46
N SER A 53 -8.82 17.67 -3.92
CA SER A 53 -9.62 18.00 -2.73
C SER A 53 -11.11 18.08 -3.03
N TYR A 54 -11.92 17.93 -1.99
CA TYR A 54 -13.34 18.24 -2.06
C TYR A 54 -13.61 19.72 -1.70
N PRO A 55 -14.55 20.42 -2.37
CA PRO A 55 -15.22 20.04 -3.61
C PRO A 55 -14.26 20.20 -4.80
N GLY A 56 -14.34 19.31 -5.79
CA GLY A 56 -13.40 19.35 -6.91
C GLY A 56 -13.77 18.36 -8.00
N LEU A 57 -12.79 17.55 -8.43
CA LEU A 57 -13.00 16.50 -9.42
C LEU A 57 -14.05 15.48 -8.96
N ASN A 58 -14.69 14.82 -9.92
CA ASN A 58 -15.61 13.72 -9.64
C ASN A 58 -14.89 12.55 -8.92
N CYS A 59 -15.66 11.64 -8.32
CA CYS A 59 -15.10 10.51 -7.59
C CYS A 59 -14.24 9.61 -8.48
N GLU A 60 -14.66 9.38 -9.73
CA GLU A 60 -13.95 8.51 -10.66
C GLU A 60 -12.51 8.99 -10.94
N VAL A 61 -12.34 10.27 -11.28
CA VAL A 61 -11.01 10.83 -11.56
C VAL A 61 -10.17 10.85 -10.29
N LYS A 62 -10.75 11.16 -9.13
CA LYS A 62 -10.04 11.11 -7.83
C LYS A 62 -9.52 9.71 -7.52
N THR A 63 -10.34 8.69 -7.71
CA THR A 63 -9.97 7.27 -7.58
C THR A 63 -8.87 6.90 -8.56
N HIS A 64 -8.98 7.32 -9.82
CA HIS A 64 -7.97 7.04 -10.83
C HIS A 64 -6.61 7.64 -10.45
N ILE A 65 -6.57 8.93 -10.06
CA ILE A 65 -5.36 9.62 -9.59
C ILE A 65 -4.78 8.93 -8.34
N TRP A 66 -5.63 8.48 -7.41
CA TRP A 66 -5.18 7.72 -6.26
C TRP A 66 -4.43 6.45 -6.68
N ASN A 67 -5.04 5.65 -7.56
CA ASN A 67 -4.47 4.38 -7.99
C ASN A 67 -3.19 4.55 -8.83
N THR A 68 -3.10 5.59 -9.65
CA THR A 68 -1.96 5.79 -10.57
C THR A 68 -0.80 6.57 -9.96
N VAL A 69 -1.06 7.50 -9.03
CA VAL A 69 -0.02 8.39 -8.47
C VAL A 69 0.18 8.17 -6.98
N ASN A 70 -0.87 8.34 -6.17
CA ASN A 70 -0.71 8.41 -4.72
C ASN A 70 -0.43 7.04 -4.07
N CYS A 71 -1.07 5.98 -4.55
CA CYS A 71 -0.88 4.63 -4.05
C CYS A 71 0.56 4.13 -4.31
N PRO A 72 1.13 4.23 -5.52
CA PRO A 72 2.55 3.92 -5.76
C PRO A 72 3.51 4.71 -4.86
N VAL A 73 3.26 6.01 -4.64
CA VAL A 73 4.09 6.84 -3.74
C VAL A 73 4.04 6.32 -2.30
N LEU A 74 2.87 5.86 -1.84
CA LEU A 74 2.69 5.31 -0.50
C LEU A 74 3.33 3.91 -0.35
N THR A 75 3.24 3.06 -1.38
CA THR A 75 3.68 1.66 -1.30
C THR A 75 5.14 1.43 -1.66
N TYR A 76 5.83 2.42 -2.22
CA TYR A 76 7.18 2.26 -2.73
C TYR A 76 8.15 1.65 -1.69
N GLY A 77 8.74 0.51 -2.03
CA GLY A 77 9.74 -0.18 -1.22
C GLY A 77 9.17 -0.87 0.03
N LEU A 78 7.86 -0.97 0.18
CA LEU A 78 7.25 -1.71 1.30
C LEU A 78 7.35 -3.22 1.09
N GLU A 79 7.43 -3.67 -0.15
CA GLU A 79 7.64 -5.07 -0.55
C GLU A 79 9.03 -5.61 -0.22
N THR A 80 9.97 -4.77 0.25
CA THR A 80 11.31 -5.21 0.68
C THR A 80 11.49 -5.20 2.21
N LEU A 81 10.56 -4.58 2.95
CA LEU A 81 10.65 -4.42 4.41
C LEU A 81 9.71 -5.37 5.17
N HIS A 82 10.12 -5.76 6.39
CA HIS A 82 9.22 -6.44 7.32
C HIS A 82 8.29 -5.41 7.98
N ILE A 83 6.98 -5.58 7.78
CA ILE A 83 5.94 -4.68 8.31
C ILE A 83 5.16 -5.41 9.39
N THR A 84 5.11 -4.83 10.58
CA THR A 84 4.32 -5.35 11.71
C THR A 84 2.84 -4.98 11.57
N ASN A 85 1.95 -5.68 12.28
CA ASN A 85 0.52 -5.39 12.26
C ASN A 85 0.18 -3.95 12.69
N SER A 86 0.93 -3.39 13.64
CA SER A 86 0.76 -1.99 14.07
C SER A 86 1.11 -1.02 12.94
N GLU A 87 2.24 -1.24 12.26
CA GLU A 87 2.69 -0.40 11.15
C GLU A 87 1.76 -0.53 9.93
N MET A 88 1.21 -1.71 9.70
CA MET A 88 0.16 -1.91 8.71
C MET A 88 -1.10 -1.12 9.08
N GLY A 89 -1.48 -1.08 10.37
CA GLY A 89 -2.57 -0.25 10.87
C GLY A 89 -2.37 1.24 10.59
N ASP A 90 -1.13 1.75 10.71
CA ASP A 90 -0.79 3.13 10.36
C ASP A 90 -0.98 3.40 8.86
N LEU A 91 -0.56 2.47 7.99
CA LEU A 91 -0.73 2.56 6.54
C LEU A 91 -2.21 2.54 6.12
N LYS A 92 -3.01 1.62 6.68
CA LYS A 92 -4.47 1.56 6.44
C LYS A 92 -5.15 2.86 6.86
N SER A 93 -4.80 3.36 8.04
CA SER A 93 -5.33 4.61 8.57
C SER A 93 -4.95 5.80 7.71
N ALA A 94 -3.72 5.82 7.18
CA ALA A 94 -3.26 6.85 6.25
C ALA A 94 -4.02 6.81 4.92
N GLN A 95 -4.12 5.63 4.28
CA GLN A 95 -4.90 5.44 3.05
C GLN A 95 -6.34 5.91 3.24
N GLY A 96 -7.03 5.39 4.26
CA GLY A 96 -8.42 5.75 4.54
C GLY A 96 -8.59 7.24 4.81
N SER A 97 -7.69 7.86 5.58
CA SER A 97 -7.76 9.30 5.88
C SER A 97 -7.54 10.18 4.65
N ILE A 98 -6.66 9.78 3.74
CA ILE A 98 -6.38 10.55 2.52
C ILE A 98 -7.55 10.43 1.54
N VAL A 99 -8.02 9.21 1.27
CA VAL A 99 -9.15 8.97 0.37
C VAL A 99 -10.41 9.68 0.86
N LYS A 100 -10.75 9.52 2.15
CA LYS A 100 -11.92 10.20 2.74
C LYS A 100 -11.81 11.72 2.64
N ARG A 101 -10.63 12.30 2.84
CA ARG A 101 -10.41 13.75 2.69
C ARG A 101 -10.64 14.21 1.26
N GLY A 102 -10.15 13.46 0.26
CA GLY A 102 -10.38 13.79 -1.15
C GLY A 102 -11.87 13.75 -1.55
N LEU A 103 -12.65 12.91 -0.86
CA LEU A 103 -14.09 12.78 -1.06
C LEU A 103 -14.94 13.70 -0.16
N GLY A 104 -14.33 14.48 0.74
CA GLY A 104 -15.07 15.32 1.67
C GLY A 104 -15.76 14.56 2.81
N LEU A 105 -15.40 13.30 3.04
CA LEU A 105 -15.94 12.46 4.09
C LEU A 105 -15.21 12.68 5.42
N SER A 106 -15.89 12.36 6.52
CA SER A 106 -15.32 12.54 7.85
C SER A 106 -14.16 11.57 8.12
N LYS A 107 -13.18 11.99 8.93
CA LYS A 107 -12.10 11.08 9.39
C LYS A 107 -12.62 9.88 10.18
N ARG A 108 -13.78 10.01 10.83
CA ARG A 108 -14.39 8.97 11.67
C ARG A 108 -15.22 7.95 10.89
N SER A 109 -15.53 8.25 9.62
CA SER A 109 -16.29 7.34 8.76
C SER A 109 -15.54 6.02 8.51
N HIS A 110 -16.27 4.92 8.37
CA HIS A 110 -15.69 3.60 8.08
C HIS A 110 -15.02 3.59 6.71
N TYR A 111 -13.71 3.32 6.66
CA TYR A 111 -12.92 3.48 5.43
C TYR A 111 -13.02 2.28 4.48
N HIS A 112 -13.23 1.07 4.99
CA HIS A 112 -13.24 -0.15 4.17
C HIS A 112 -14.34 -0.11 3.10
N ARG A 113 -15.57 0.29 3.49
CA ARG A 113 -16.69 0.46 2.55
C ARG A 113 -16.44 1.58 1.54
N VAL A 114 -15.79 2.66 1.96
CA VAL A 114 -15.43 3.76 1.05
C VAL A 114 -14.44 3.28 -0.01
N LEU A 115 -13.41 2.53 0.39
CA LEU A 115 -12.46 1.95 -0.56
C LEU A 115 -13.16 0.99 -1.54
N GLN A 116 -14.04 0.12 -1.05
CA GLN A 116 -14.83 -0.78 -1.89
C GLN A 116 -15.75 -0.02 -2.87
N ALA A 117 -16.50 0.97 -2.39
CA ALA A 117 -17.39 1.78 -3.22
C ALA A 117 -16.61 2.47 -4.35
N CYS A 118 -15.42 3.00 -4.03
CA CYS A 118 -14.51 3.62 -4.99
C CYS A 118 -13.68 2.62 -5.82
N ASN A 119 -13.82 1.30 -5.61
CA ASN A 119 -12.99 0.27 -6.25
C ASN A 119 -11.48 0.51 -6.07
N ILE A 120 -11.08 0.94 -4.87
CA ILE A 120 -9.69 1.14 -4.46
C ILE A 120 -9.24 -0.09 -3.68
N LYS A 121 -8.11 -0.67 -4.07
CA LYS A 121 -7.51 -1.81 -3.35
C LYS A 121 -7.03 -1.40 -1.95
N PRO A 122 -7.31 -2.21 -0.90
CA PRO A 122 -6.66 -2.06 0.38
C PRO A 122 -5.13 -2.09 0.24
N ILE A 123 -4.45 -1.29 1.06
CA ILE A 123 -2.99 -1.15 0.98
C ILE A 123 -2.26 -2.48 1.20
N GLU A 124 -2.82 -3.36 2.02
CA GLU A 124 -2.23 -4.67 2.32
C GLU A 124 -2.18 -5.55 1.09
N GLU A 125 -3.27 -5.57 0.31
CA GLU A 125 -3.34 -6.29 -0.95
C GLU A 125 -2.31 -5.74 -1.91
N VAL A 126 -2.22 -4.42 -2.09
CA VAL A 126 -1.24 -3.82 -3.00
C VAL A 126 0.21 -4.20 -2.63
N ILE A 127 0.54 -4.20 -1.33
CA ILE A 127 1.87 -4.61 -0.85
C ILE A 127 2.12 -6.11 -1.12
N ALA A 128 1.12 -6.95 -0.88
CA ALA A 128 1.19 -8.39 -1.17
C ALA A 128 1.37 -8.67 -2.67
N GLU A 129 0.63 -7.97 -3.53
CA GLU A 129 0.78 -8.07 -4.99
C GLU A 129 2.17 -7.64 -5.44
N ASN A 130 2.69 -6.54 -4.89
CA ASN A 130 4.03 -6.06 -5.20
C ASN A 130 5.12 -7.04 -4.72
N ALA A 131 4.94 -7.66 -3.55
CA ALA A 131 5.84 -8.70 -3.06
C ALA A 131 5.84 -9.93 -3.97
N ALA A 132 4.68 -10.38 -4.42
CA ALA A 132 4.57 -11.49 -5.37
C ALA A 132 5.20 -11.16 -6.74
N ARG A 133 5.01 -9.93 -7.25
CA ARG A 133 5.68 -9.46 -8.48
C ARG A 133 7.20 -9.40 -8.32
N LEU A 134 7.68 -8.87 -7.20
CA LEU A 134 9.10 -8.80 -6.89
C LEU A 134 9.69 -10.22 -6.84
N TYR A 135 9.03 -11.14 -6.13
CA TYR A 135 9.44 -12.54 -6.06
C TYR A 135 9.55 -13.16 -7.46
N HIS A 136 8.49 -13.07 -8.27
CA HIS A 136 8.53 -13.55 -9.66
C HIS A 136 9.71 -12.94 -10.45
N SER A 137 9.90 -11.62 -10.38
CA SER A 137 10.95 -10.90 -11.11
C SER A 137 12.37 -11.33 -10.72
N ILE A 138 12.60 -11.61 -9.43
CA ILE A 138 13.91 -12.08 -8.94
C ILE A 138 14.28 -13.42 -9.60
N PHE A 139 13.32 -14.31 -9.80
CA PHE A 139 13.58 -15.60 -10.44
C PHE A 139 13.77 -15.51 -11.97
N GLN A 140 13.30 -14.42 -12.60
CA GLN A 140 13.54 -14.17 -14.02
C GLN A 140 14.92 -13.58 -14.31
N CYS A 141 15.59 -13.02 -13.30
CA CYS A 141 16.89 -12.37 -13.46
C CYS A 141 18.00 -13.20 -12.79
N ASP A 142 19.16 -13.30 -13.44
CA ASP A 142 20.31 -13.95 -12.84
C ASP A 142 21.02 -12.98 -11.89
N THR A 143 20.67 -13.06 -10.61
CA THR A 143 21.15 -12.15 -9.57
C THR A 143 21.47 -12.94 -8.30
N PRO A 144 22.36 -12.43 -7.43
CA PRO A 144 22.59 -13.05 -6.11
C PRO A 144 21.30 -13.16 -5.27
N ALA A 145 20.33 -12.27 -5.52
CA ALA A 145 19.02 -12.35 -4.87
C ALA A 145 18.27 -13.63 -5.25
N LYS A 146 18.41 -14.12 -6.49
CA LYS A 146 17.82 -15.39 -6.93
C LYS A 146 18.42 -16.57 -6.16
N GLU A 147 19.75 -16.64 -6.06
CA GLU A 147 20.43 -17.71 -5.31
C GLU A 147 20.01 -17.71 -3.84
N PHE A 148 19.94 -16.53 -3.22
CA PHE A 148 19.46 -16.39 -1.85
C PHE A 148 17.99 -16.82 -1.69
N GLN A 149 17.10 -16.44 -2.61
CA GLN A 149 15.71 -16.91 -2.58
C GLN A 149 15.58 -18.42 -2.86
N CYS A 150 16.43 -19.00 -3.70
CA CYS A 150 16.50 -20.46 -3.91
C CYS A 150 16.89 -21.18 -2.62
N LEU A 151 17.83 -20.65 -1.85
CA LEU A 151 18.24 -21.20 -0.56
C LEU A 151 17.11 -21.12 0.49
N LEU A 152 16.39 -20.00 0.55
CA LEU A 152 15.22 -19.87 1.43
C LEU A 152 14.10 -20.83 1.01
N LEU A 153 13.88 -20.98 -0.30
CA LEU A 153 12.88 -21.88 -0.85
C LEU A 153 13.23 -23.35 -0.57
N SER A 154 14.49 -23.75 -0.74
CA SER A 154 14.92 -25.13 -0.46
C SER A 154 14.77 -25.46 1.03
N SER A 155 15.14 -24.53 1.92
CA SER A 155 14.89 -24.65 3.36
C SER A 155 13.39 -24.80 3.67
N TYR A 156 12.54 -23.99 3.02
CA TYR A 156 11.09 -24.08 3.18
C TYR A 156 10.52 -25.42 2.69
N VAL A 157 10.98 -25.93 1.55
CA VAL A 157 10.53 -27.23 1.02
C VAL A 157 10.91 -28.38 1.95
N LEU A 158 12.09 -28.31 2.57
CA LEU A 158 12.57 -29.36 3.49
C LEU A 158 11.90 -29.30 4.87
N THR A 159 11.69 -28.10 5.41
CA THR A 159 11.24 -27.90 6.81
C THR A 159 9.75 -27.58 6.94
N GLY A 160 9.11 -27.12 5.85
CA GLY A 160 7.77 -26.55 5.84
C GLY A 160 7.66 -25.18 6.52
N LYS A 161 8.78 -24.57 6.94
CA LYS A 161 8.80 -23.30 7.70
C LYS A 161 9.51 -22.21 6.93
N ALA A 162 8.87 -21.05 6.80
CA ALA A 162 9.44 -19.88 6.16
C ALA A 162 10.08 -18.96 7.22
N GLU A 163 11.24 -18.40 6.89
CA GLU A 163 11.94 -17.45 7.77
C GLU A 163 11.18 -16.13 7.85
N ILE A 164 10.83 -15.71 9.07
CA ILE A 164 9.95 -14.55 9.31
C ILE A 164 10.57 -13.28 8.74
N GLY A 165 9.75 -12.51 8.02
CA GLY A 165 10.15 -11.21 7.46
C GLY A 165 10.92 -11.29 6.15
N THR A 166 11.20 -12.50 5.66
CA THR A 166 11.71 -12.67 4.30
C THR A 166 10.66 -12.35 3.24
N LEU A 167 11.09 -12.21 2.00
CA LEU A 167 10.17 -12.10 0.86
C LEU A 167 9.31 -13.35 0.71
N LEU A 168 9.91 -14.54 0.87
CA LEU A 168 9.21 -15.83 0.82
C LEU A 168 8.10 -15.94 1.87
N ASP A 169 8.37 -15.58 3.13
CA ASP A 169 7.37 -15.55 4.20
C ASP A 169 6.18 -14.65 3.84
N ARG A 170 6.42 -13.50 3.22
CA ARG A 170 5.35 -12.58 2.81
C ARG A 170 4.51 -13.13 1.65
N VAL A 171 5.15 -13.77 0.68
CA VAL A 171 4.47 -14.45 -0.43
C VAL A 171 3.54 -15.55 0.10
N ILE A 172 4.03 -16.36 1.04
CA ILE A 172 3.25 -17.46 1.65
C ILE A 172 2.10 -16.91 2.49
N LYS A 173 2.36 -15.88 3.32
CA LYS A 173 1.32 -15.21 4.13
C LYS A 173 0.22 -14.56 3.29
N ALA A 174 0.55 -14.10 2.09
CA ALA A 174 -0.41 -13.60 1.13
C ALA A 174 -1.25 -14.70 0.46
N GLY A 175 -1.00 -15.98 0.77
CA GLY A 175 -1.72 -17.12 0.22
C GLY A 175 -1.24 -17.56 -1.17
N HIS A 176 -0.09 -17.05 -1.63
CA HIS A 176 0.46 -17.45 -2.92
C HIS A 176 1.35 -18.69 -2.80
N ASN A 177 1.28 -19.57 -3.79
CA ASN A 177 2.22 -20.69 -3.91
C ASN A 177 3.55 -20.19 -4.52
N PRO A 178 4.68 -20.26 -3.77
CA PRO A 178 5.97 -19.76 -4.26
C PRO A 178 6.43 -20.44 -5.56
N LEU A 179 6.25 -21.75 -5.69
CA LEU A 179 6.65 -22.49 -6.89
C LEU A 179 5.87 -22.05 -8.13
N ASN A 180 4.58 -21.78 -7.96
CA ASN A 180 3.75 -21.27 -9.05
C ASN A 180 4.21 -19.87 -9.49
N LEU A 181 4.58 -19.00 -8.54
CA LEU A 181 5.05 -17.64 -8.86
C LEU A 181 6.41 -17.61 -9.57
N ILE A 182 7.23 -18.65 -9.44
CA ILE A 182 8.51 -18.73 -10.18
C ILE A 182 8.23 -18.91 -11.68
N ILE A 183 7.27 -19.76 -12.01
CA ILE A 183 6.95 -20.15 -13.39
C ILE A 183 5.99 -19.16 -14.03
N ASN A 184 4.90 -18.86 -13.33
CA ASN A 184 3.80 -18.08 -13.85
C ASN A 184 3.82 -16.66 -13.29
N LYS A 185 3.70 -15.68 -14.20
CA LYS A 185 3.54 -14.28 -13.82
C LYS A 185 2.28 -14.13 -12.97
N PRO A 186 2.32 -13.47 -11.81
CA PRO A 186 1.14 -13.30 -10.99
C PRO A 186 0.10 -12.45 -11.71
N THR A 187 -1.06 -13.03 -11.96
CA THR A 187 -2.25 -12.33 -12.43
C THR A 187 -3.09 -11.96 -11.23
N PHE A 188 -3.31 -10.66 -11.04
CA PHE A 188 -4.14 -10.18 -9.96
C PHE A 188 -5.52 -9.87 -10.50
N SER A 189 -6.52 -10.52 -9.92
CA SER A 189 -7.91 -10.21 -10.20
C SER A 189 -8.16 -8.71 -9.99
N ARG A 190 -9.10 -8.15 -10.77
CA ARG A 190 -9.73 -6.90 -10.35
C ARG A 190 -10.30 -7.13 -8.95
N HIS A 191 -10.18 -6.13 -8.09
CA HIS A 191 -10.78 -6.21 -6.77
C HIS A 191 -12.29 -6.44 -6.96
N THR A 192 -12.75 -7.65 -6.68
CA THR A 192 -14.17 -7.97 -6.71
C THR A 192 -14.77 -7.41 -5.45
N THR A 193 -15.58 -6.36 -5.57
CA THR A 193 -16.40 -5.95 -4.44
C THR A 193 -17.46 -7.01 -4.23
N ASN A 194 -17.47 -7.67 -3.07
CA ASN A 194 -18.64 -8.44 -2.66
C ASN A 194 -19.87 -7.53 -2.78
N GLU A 195 -20.94 -8.06 -3.38
CA GLU A 195 -22.21 -7.36 -3.51
C GLU A 195 -22.76 -7.07 -2.11
N ASP A 196 -22.61 -5.81 -1.69
CA ASP A 196 -23.16 -5.26 -0.45
C ASP A 196 -24.00 -4.07 -0.87
N GLY A 197 -25.31 -4.14 -0.65
CA GLY A 197 -26.25 -3.08 -1.03
C GLY A 197 -25.86 -1.71 -0.43
N LEU A 198 -25.14 -1.68 0.69
CA LEU A 198 -24.57 -0.45 1.24
C LEU A 198 -23.42 0.10 0.39
N VAL A 199 -22.53 -0.76 -0.10
CA VAL A 199 -21.41 -0.39 -0.97
C VAL A 199 -21.94 0.08 -2.32
N ASP A 200 -22.97 -0.57 -2.86
CA ASP A 200 -23.60 -0.18 -4.13
C ASP A 200 -24.32 1.17 -4.00
N SER A 201 -25.07 1.36 -2.91
CA SER A 201 -25.70 2.65 -2.61
C SER A 201 -24.66 3.76 -2.45
N LEU A 202 -23.59 3.49 -1.70
CA LEU A 202 -22.50 4.44 -1.51
C LEU A 202 -21.79 4.76 -2.83
N ARG A 203 -21.54 3.75 -3.67
CA ARG A 203 -20.96 3.93 -5.00
C ARG A 203 -21.87 4.80 -5.87
N HIS A 204 -23.16 4.52 -5.91
CA HIS A 204 -24.11 5.33 -6.67
C HIS A 204 -24.08 6.80 -6.23
N LEU A 205 -24.09 7.07 -4.92
CA LEU A 205 -24.05 8.43 -4.38
C LEU A 205 -22.72 9.15 -4.64
N LEU A 206 -21.58 8.48 -4.46
CA LEU A 206 -20.25 9.08 -4.63
C LEU A 206 -19.97 9.46 -6.08
N TYR A 207 -20.49 8.68 -7.03
CA TYR A 207 -20.30 8.91 -8.47
C TYR A 207 -21.37 9.82 -9.08
N HIS A 208 -22.39 10.22 -8.31
CA HIS A 208 -23.42 11.12 -8.78
C HIS A 208 -22.86 12.53 -9.05
N GLU A 209 -23.35 13.19 -10.11
CA GLU A 209 -22.87 14.52 -10.52
C GLU A 209 -23.06 15.59 -9.43
N ASN A 210 -24.14 15.48 -8.67
CA ASN A 210 -24.44 16.40 -7.57
C ASN A 210 -23.61 16.16 -6.31
N TYR A 211 -22.85 15.06 -6.22
CA TYR A 211 -22.05 14.78 -5.02
C TYR A 211 -21.01 15.86 -4.74
N GLN A 212 -20.45 16.48 -5.79
CA GLN A 212 -19.46 17.56 -5.65
C GLN A 212 -20.07 18.87 -5.14
N LYS A 213 -21.39 19.02 -5.13
CA LYS A 213 -22.07 20.21 -4.61
C LYS A 213 -22.15 20.08 -3.08
N PRO A 214 -21.48 20.95 -2.31
CA PRO A 214 -21.55 20.90 -0.86
C PRO A 214 -23.00 21.03 -0.38
N GLY A 215 -23.42 20.12 0.51
CA GLY A 215 -24.78 20.12 1.06
C GLY A 215 -25.86 19.55 0.13
N SER A 216 -25.49 18.93 -1.00
CA SER A 216 -26.45 18.16 -1.80
C SER A 216 -27.00 16.97 -1.00
N GLN A 217 -28.18 16.49 -1.40
CA GLN A 217 -28.79 15.33 -0.76
C GLN A 217 -27.87 14.11 -0.84
N GLU A 218 -27.20 13.93 -1.97
CA GLU A 218 -26.27 12.83 -2.22
C GLU A 218 -25.05 12.92 -1.29
N HIS A 219 -24.49 14.12 -1.08
CA HIS A 219 -23.39 14.33 -0.14
C HIS A 219 -23.80 14.05 1.32
N ILE A 220 -24.98 14.50 1.72
CA ILE A 220 -25.52 14.28 3.06
C ILE A 220 -25.76 12.79 3.30
N LEU A 221 -26.42 12.10 2.35
CA LEU A 221 -26.73 10.67 2.43
C LEU A 221 -25.46 9.83 2.49
N ALA A 222 -24.47 10.09 1.65
CA ALA A 222 -23.18 9.40 1.70
C ALA A 222 -22.46 9.63 3.05
N THR A 223 -22.53 10.84 3.59
CA THR A 223 -21.96 11.15 4.91
C THR A 223 -22.66 10.42 6.04
N LEU A 224 -23.98 10.24 5.96
CA LEU A 224 -24.76 9.47 6.94
C LEU A 224 -24.45 7.98 6.85
N LEU A 225 -24.51 7.40 5.66
CA LEU A 225 -24.25 5.98 5.44
C LEU A 225 -22.87 5.56 5.94
N THR A 226 -21.85 6.40 5.71
CA THR A 226 -20.46 6.10 6.12
C THR A 226 -20.19 6.34 7.61
N LYS A 227 -21.10 6.99 8.34
CA LYS A 227 -21.01 7.19 9.79
C LYS A 227 -21.80 6.16 10.57
N SER A 228 -22.95 5.74 10.04
CA SER A 228 -23.87 4.83 10.72
C SER A 228 -23.46 3.36 10.62
N PHE A 229 -22.71 3.00 9.58
CA PHE A 229 -22.33 1.63 9.28
C PHE A 229 -20.86 1.54 8.89
#